data_AF-A0A1Q4VI86-F1
#
_entry.id   AF-A0A1Q4VI86-F1
#
_cell.length_a   1.000
_cell.length_b   1.000
_cell.length_c   1.000
_cell.angle_alpha   90.00
_cell.angle_beta   90.00
_cell.angle_gamma   90.00
#
_symmetry.space_group_name_H-M   'P 1'
#
loop_
_entity.id
_entity.type
_entity.pdbx_description
1 polymer ?
#
loop_
_entity_poly.entity_id
_entity_poly.type
_entity_poly.pdbx_seq_one_letter_code
_entity_poly.pdbx_strand_id
1 'polypeptide(L)'
;MLKRLRSFFTDTITEFQGHREFTRGIKARITGGDQEAAEAFRTGTLAAVFTRRGCLARGEEVARYVRLVLAADGTADRVAWLRYR
;
A
#
# COMPACT_ATOMS: atom_id res chain seq x y z
N MET A 1 2.48 28.62 16.99
CA MET A 1 2.29 28.30 15.55
C MET A 1 3.36 27.36 14.99
N LEU A 2 4.66 27.62 15.17
CA LEU A 2 5.75 26.76 14.64
C LEU A 2 5.68 25.28 15.07
N LYS A 3 5.31 24.97 16.32
CA LYS A 3 5.19 23.56 16.80
C LYS A 3 4.13 22.76 16.05
N ARG A 4 3.02 23.40 15.65
CA ARG A 4 1.90 22.76 14.93
C ARG A 4 2.26 22.44 13.48
N LEU A 5 2.96 23.36 12.81
CA LEU A 5 3.53 23.12 11.48
C LEU A 5 4.56 21.98 11.52
N ARG A 6 5.45 21.98 12.52
CA ARG A 6 6.47 20.93 12.64
C ARG A 6 5.88 19.54 12.86
N SER A 7 4.81 19.43 13.66
CA SER A 7 4.07 18.16 13.82
C SER A 7 3.47 17.72 12.49
N PHE A 8 2.72 18.60 11.82
CA PHE A 8 2.08 18.28 10.55
C PHE A 8 3.06 17.82 9.47
N PHE A 9 4.23 18.48 9.36
CA PHE A 9 5.28 18.05 8.44
C PHE A 9 5.87 16.70 8.83
N THR A 10 6.07 16.44 10.11
CA THR A 10 6.59 15.16 10.60
C THR A 10 5.61 14.04 10.30
N ASP A 11 4.33 14.26 10.61
CA ASP A 11 3.24 13.30 10.36
C ASP A 11 3.11 13.00 8.85
N THR A 12 3.17 14.03 8.01
CA THR A 12 3.13 13.89 6.53
C THR A 12 4.33 13.11 6.01
N ILE A 13 5.54 13.35 6.55
CA ILE A 13 6.75 12.63 6.16
C ILE A 13 6.65 11.16 6.58
N THR A 14 6.18 10.88 7.79
CA THR A 14 5.98 9.51 8.28
C THR A 14 4.94 8.76 7.44
N GLU A 15 3.82 9.41 7.11
CA GLU A 15 2.80 8.83 6.24
C GLU A 15 3.35 8.55 4.84
N PHE A 16 4.09 9.50 4.26
CA PHE A 16 4.76 9.32 2.98
C PHE A 16 5.79 8.17 3.00
N GLN A 17 6.62 8.08 4.06
CA GLN A 17 7.58 7.00 4.23
C GLN A 17 6.88 5.64 4.30
N GLY A 18 5.82 5.53 5.10
CA GLY A 18 5.03 4.30 5.20
C GLY A 18 4.39 3.88 3.88
N HIS A 19 3.88 4.82 3.09
CA HIS A 19 3.37 4.52 1.75
C HIS A 19 4.47 4.19 0.74
N ARG A 20 5.65 4.79 0.87
CA ARG A 20 6.80 4.49 0.02
C ARG A 20 7.32 3.07 0.26
N GLU A 21 7.43 2.67 1.52
CA GLU A 21 7.79 1.29 1.90
C GLU A 21 6.74 0.31 1.42
N PHE A 22 5.46 0.65 1.56
CA PHE A 22 4.37 -0.16 1.06
C PHE A 22 4.46 -0.38 -0.46
N THR A 23 4.65 0.69 -1.24
CA THR A 23 4.85 0.58 -2.69
C THR A 23 6.10 -0.21 -3.05
N ARG A 24 7.17 -0.13 -2.24
CA ARG A 24 8.37 -0.96 -2.44
C ARG A 24 8.04 -2.45 -2.24
N GLY A 25 7.28 -2.79 -1.20
CA GLY A 25 6.78 -4.15 -0.96
C GLY A 25 5.97 -4.68 -2.14
N ILE A 26 5.04 -3.88 -2.67
CA ILE A 26 4.25 -4.23 -3.87
C ILE A 26 5.16 -4.51 -5.06
N LYS A 27 6.11 -3.61 -5.36
CA LYS A 27 7.03 -3.81 -6.47
C LYS A 27 7.87 -5.07 -6.32
N ALA A 28 8.37 -5.35 -5.11
CA ALA A 28 9.14 -6.56 -4.86
C ALA A 28 8.32 -7.84 -5.14
N ARG A 29 7.02 -7.85 -4.79
CA ARG A 29 6.12 -8.98 -5.11
C ARG A 29 5.89 -9.12 -6.61
N ILE A 30 5.59 -8.02 -7.30
CA ILE A 30 5.41 -8.02 -8.76
C ILE A 30 6.67 -8.52 -9.47
N THR A 31 7.86 -8.01 -9.08
CA THR A 31 9.14 -8.47 -9.63
C THR A 31 9.42 -9.93 -9.27
N GLY A 32 8.96 -10.39 -8.11
CA GLY A 32 9.05 -11.79 -7.69
C GLY A 32 8.02 -12.72 -8.36
N GLY A 33 7.20 -12.23 -9.30
CA GLY A 33 6.26 -13.04 -10.07
C GLY A 33 4.87 -13.19 -9.46
N ASP A 34 4.52 -12.39 -8.43
CA ASP A 34 3.17 -12.36 -7.86
C ASP A 34 2.18 -11.72 -8.86
N GLN A 35 1.47 -12.57 -9.61
CA GLN A 35 0.54 -12.15 -10.66
C GLN A 35 -0.67 -11.42 -10.08
N GLU A 36 -1.16 -11.85 -8.92
CA GLU A 36 -2.29 -11.25 -8.21
C GLU A 36 -1.95 -9.83 -7.73
N ALA A 37 -0.72 -9.59 -7.27
CA ALA A 37 -0.24 -8.25 -6.94
C ALA A 37 -0.14 -7.37 -8.19
N ALA A 38 0.34 -7.93 -9.31
CA ALA A 38 0.45 -7.21 -10.59
C ALA A 38 -0.92 -6.87 -11.19
N GLU A 39 -1.94 -7.69 -10.92
CA GLU A 39 -3.31 -7.44 -11.32
C GLU A 39 -3.99 -6.38 -10.44
N ALA A 40 -3.77 -6.45 -9.13
CA ALA A 40 -4.50 -5.63 -8.16
C ALA A 40 -4.00 -4.18 -8.10
N PHE A 41 -2.68 -3.94 -8.08
CA PHE A 41 -2.15 -2.61 -7.77
C PHE A 41 -1.93 -1.74 -9.02
N ARG A 42 -2.62 -0.59 -9.08
CA ARG A 42 -2.53 0.39 -10.18
C ARG A 42 -2.25 1.81 -9.69
N THR A 43 -2.55 2.12 -8.44
CA THR A 43 -2.46 3.46 -7.87
C THR A 43 -1.01 3.83 -7.59
N GLY A 44 -0.60 5.05 -7.96
CA GLY A 44 0.73 5.58 -7.64
C GLY A 44 0.86 5.98 -6.16
N THR A 45 2.08 5.97 -5.61
CA THR A 45 2.34 6.34 -4.20
C THR A 45 1.88 7.76 -3.89
N LEU A 46 2.13 8.72 -4.78
CA LEU A 46 1.76 10.13 -4.55
C LEU A 46 0.25 10.32 -4.48
N ALA A 47 -0.51 9.66 -5.36
CA ALA A 47 -1.96 9.69 -5.31
C ALA A 47 -2.48 9.07 -4.01
N ALA A 48 -1.90 7.95 -3.59
CA ALA A 48 -2.26 7.27 -2.35
C ALA A 48 -2.03 8.11 -1.09
N VAL A 49 -0.95 8.90 -1.06
CA VAL A 49 -0.58 9.75 0.10
C VAL A 49 -1.32 11.08 0.10
N PHE A 50 -1.33 11.78 -1.04
CA PHE A 50 -1.73 13.19 -1.06
C PHE A 50 -3.18 13.42 -1.47
N THR A 51 -3.93 12.37 -1.81
CA THR A 51 -5.33 12.50 -2.23
C THR A 51 -6.22 11.50 -1.51
N ARG A 52 -7.40 11.98 -1.07
CA ARG A 52 -8.43 11.11 -0.50
C ARG A 52 -8.84 10.00 -1.48
N ARG A 53 -8.98 10.35 -2.78
CA ARG A 53 -9.34 9.40 -3.83
C ARG A 53 -8.29 8.29 -3.97
N GLY A 54 -7.01 8.64 -4.00
CA GLY A 54 -5.94 7.65 -4.11
C GLY A 54 -5.77 6.81 -2.85
N CYS A 55 -6.02 7.37 -1.67
CA CYS A 55 -6.02 6.60 -0.41
C CYS A 55 -7.14 5.54 -0.42
N LEU A 56 -8.36 5.92 -0.80
CA LEU A 56 -9.48 4.98 -0.94
C LEU A 56 -9.20 3.92 -2.01
N ALA A 57 -8.74 4.34 -3.20
CA ALA A 57 -8.37 3.41 -4.27
C ALA A 57 -7.30 2.41 -3.80
N ARG A 58 -6.31 2.87 -3.01
CA ARG A 58 -5.30 1.98 -2.43
C ARG A 58 -5.92 0.92 -1.51
N GLY A 59 -6.86 1.31 -0.66
CA GLY A 59 -7.56 0.38 0.22
C GLY A 59 -8.33 -0.70 -0.58
N GLU A 60 -8.98 -0.30 -1.66
CA GLU A 60 -9.68 -1.22 -2.57
C GLU A 60 -8.72 -2.18 -3.27
N GLU A 61 -7.54 -1.69 -3.72
CA GLU A 61 -6.50 -2.53 -4.32
C GLU A 61 -5.98 -3.57 -3.34
N VAL A 62 -5.77 -3.20 -2.07
CA VAL A 62 -5.37 -4.14 -1.03
C VAL A 62 -6.44 -5.21 -0.82
N ALA A 63 -7.70 -4.81 -0.70
CA ALA A 63 -8.80 -5.76 -0.55
C ALA A 63 -8.94 -6.69 -1.78
N ARG A 64 -8.71 -6.17 -2.99
CA ARG A 64 -8.68 -6.95 -4.22
C ARG A 64 -7.55 -7.97 -4.21
N TYR A 65 -6.33 -7.54 -3.87
CA TYR A 65 -5.17 -8.43 -3.79
C TYR A 65 -5.40 -9.60 -2.83
N VAL A 66 -5.93 -9.33 -1.63
CA VAL A 66 -6.26 -10.38 -0.65
C VAL A 66 -7.29 -11.37 -1.22
N ARG A 67 -8.33 -10.89 -1.90
CA ARG A 67 -9.33 -11.76 -2.53
C ARG A 67 -8.73 -12.62 -3.63
N LEU A 68 -7.86 -12.06 -4.47
CA LEU A 68 -7.19 -12.80 -5.54
C LEU A 68 -6.29 -13.91 -4.96
N VAL A 69 -5.49 -13.59 -3.95
CA VAL A 69 -4.62 -14.57 -3.28
C VAL A 69 -5.44 -15.68 -2.61
N LEU A 70 -6.51 -15.33 -1.89
CA LEU A 70 -7.41 -16.32 -1.29
C LEU A 70 -8.06 -17.23 -2.33
N ALA A 71 -8.45 -16.68 -3.49
CA ALA A 71 -9.04 -17.46 -4.57
C ALA A 71 -8.03 -18.39 -5.25
N ALA A 72 -6.77 -17.96 -5.38
CA ALA A 72 -5.70 -18.74 -6.00
C ALA A 72 -5.16 -19.84 -5.07
N ASP A 73 -4.90 -19.50 -3.81
CA ASP A 73 -4.13 -20.34 -2.90
C ASP A 73 -4.99 -21.00 -1.80
N GLY A 74 -6.26 -20.58 -1.64
CA GLY A 74 -7.13 -20.99 -0.54
C GLY A 74 -6.71 -20.46 0.84
N THR A 75 -5.62 -19.69 0.91
CA THR A 75 -5.02 -19.15 2.14
C THR A 75 -4.55 -17.71 1.95
N ALA A 76 -4.27 -17.01 3.03
CA ALA A 76 -3.82 -15.61 3.02
C ALA A 76 -2.32 -15.46 3.38
N ASP A 77 -1.54 -16.54 3.33
CA ASP A 77 -0.16 -16.52 3.83
C ASP A 77 0.73 -15.60 2.99
N ARG A 78 0.51 -15.57 1.68
CA ARG A 78 1.22 -14.67 0.76
C ARG A 78 0.95 -13.19 1.02
N VAL A 79 -0.16 -12.83 1.67
CA VAL A 79 -0.47 -11.45 2.04
C VAL A 79 -0.03 -11.08 3.45
N ALA A 80 0.64 -11.97 4.19
CA ALA A 80 1.09 -11.71 5.56
C ALA A 80 2.02 -10.49 5.68
N TRP A 81 2.74 -10.12 4.61
CA TRP A 81 3.57 -8.91 4.57
C TRP A 81 2.76 -7.61 4.71
N LEU A 82 1.44 -7.63 4.50
CA LEU A 82 0.55 -6.51 4.76
C LEU A 82 0.37 -6.22 6.26
N ARG A 83 0.62 -7.22 7.14
CA ARG A 83 0.43 -7.09 8.59
C ARG A 83 1.59 -6.38 9.30
N TYR A 84 2.73 -6.18 8.65
CA TYR A 84 3.86 -5.48 9.27
C TYR A 84 3.68 -3.95 9.16
N ARG A 85 3.16 -3.36 10.24
CA ARG A 85 3.43 -1.99 10.69
C ARG A 85 3.51 -1.96 12.20
#